data_AF-A0A5D2FWD1-F1
#
_entry.id   AF-A0A5D2FWD1-F1
#
_cell.length_a   1.000
_cell.length_b   1.000
_cell.length_c   1.000
_cell.angle_alpha   90.00
_cell.angle_beta   90.00
_cell.angle_gamma   90.00
#
_symmetry.space_group_name_H-M   'P 1'
#
loop_
_entity.id
_entity.type
_entity.pdbx_description
1 polymer ?
#
loop_
_entity_poly.entity_id
_entity_poly.type
_entity_poly.pdbx_seq_one_letter_code
_entity_poly.pdbx_strand_id
1 'polypeptide(L)'
;MAISVSISHITPITLFYLLLLLLLSSTITTTTTTSALNITSILSSFQNLTSFSSLLCSTSVAPDLTRRDPVTLLAVPNSYLSTSPSSDLTRRLPPSSLGDILRYHVLLQYFSWSDLRQIPPSGVLVTTLLQTTGRVHSNFGAVNITRDPLTNSITIQSPAPFSPSNVTVLSLIKTLPYNITILAVDSLLVPYDFNLLASETRPPLGLNITKALIDGHNFNVAASMLAASGVVDEFEADEGGAGITLFVPTDDAFGDLPGNVKLQSLPADKKAVVLKFHVLHSYYPLGSLESIVNPVQPTLATEDNGAGSFTLNISRVNGSVAIDTGIVQASVTQTVFDQNPVAIFGVSKVLLPREIFGKDSAGVTSKPGNAVVGTTVQPPETSPSPENSAGFSGPASHLSSPPGFREEITSKGGRYRMQSCIVTVCCIGLVLVV
;
A
#
# COMPACT_ATOMS: atom_id res chain seq x y z
N MET A 1 -0.93 -83.10 10.07
CA MET A 1 -1.55 -81.79 10.35
C MET A 1 -0.73 -80.75 9.60
N ALA A 2 -1.16 -80.35 8.40
CA ALA A 2 -0.46 -79.36 7.57
C ALA A 2 -1.42 -78.21 7.33
N ILE A 3 -1.05 -77.02 7.81
CA ILE A 3 -1.86 -75.80 7.74
C ILE A 3 -1.45 -75.06 6.47
N SER A 4 -2.37 -75.00 5.51
CA SER A 4 -2.24 -74.17 4.31
C SER A 4 -2.60 -72.73 4.68
N VAL A 5 -1.62 -71.82 4.66
CA VAL A 5 -1.86 -70.38 4.78
C VAL A 5 -2.06 -69.80 3.38
N SER A 6 -3.29 -69.38 3.09
CA SER A 6 -3.66 -68.67 1.87
C SER A 6 -3.21 -67.22 1.96
N ILE A 7 -2.24 -66.82 1.14
CA ILE A 7 -1.79 -65.43 1.02
C ILE A 7 -2.69 -64.73 0.00
N SER A 8 -3.51 -63.80 0.49
CA SER A 8 -4.46 -63.04 -0.33
C SER A 8 -3.74 -62.03 -1.25
N HIS A 9 -3.85 -62.23 -2.56
CA HIS A 9 -3.33 -61.35 -3.63
C HIS A 9 -3.96 -59.94 -3.71
N ILE A 10 -4.75 -59.54 -2.72
CA ILE A 10 -5.57 -58.31 -2.75
C ILE A 10 -4.78 -57.10 -2.19
N THR A 11 -3.85 -57.31 -1.27
CA THR A 11 -3.06 -56.24 -0.65
C THR A 11 -2.08 -55.49 -1.56
N PRO A 12 -1.40 -56.11 -2.56
CA PRO A 12 -0.45 -55.36 -3.41
C PRO A 12 -1.16 -54.43 -4.40
N ILE A 13 -2.37 -54.77 -4.85
CA ILE A 13 -3.12 -53.98 -5.83
C ILE A 13 -3.72 -52.73 -5.17
N THR A 14 -4.23 -52.85 -3.94
CA THR A 14 -4.72 -51.71 -3.17
C THR A 14 -3.60 -50.76 -2.76
N LEU A 15 -2.41 -51.29 -2.44
CA LEU A 15 -1.23 -50.48 -2.15
C LEU A 15 -0.75 -49.72 -3.39
N PHE A 16 -0.80 -50.35 -4.57
CA PHE A 16 -0.43 -49.72 -5.84
C PHE A 16 -1.41 -48.61 -6.24
N TYR A 17 -2.72 -48.80 -6.04
CA TYR A 17 -3.73 -47.76 -6.25
C TYR A 17 -3.62 -46.59 -5.27
N LEU A 18 -3.30 -46.87 -4.00
CA LEU A 18 -3.06 -45.83 -2.99
C LEU A 18 -1.81 -45.00 -3.34
N LEU A 19 -0.75 -45.66 -3.79
CA LEU A 19 0.48 -45.01 -4.24
C LEU A 19 0.22 -44.15 -5.48
N LEU A 20 -0.57 -44.66 -6.45
CA LEU A 20 -0.97 -43.90 -7.64
C LEU A 20 -1.82 -42.66 -7.27
N LEU A 21 -2.76 -42.77 -6.32
CA LEU A 21 -3.54 -41.62 -5.84
C LEU A 21 -2.67 -40.58 -5.12
N LEU A 22 -1.66 -41.01 -4.35
CA LEU A 22 -0.71 -40.12 -3.68
C LEU A 22 0.22 -39.40 -4.68
N LEU A 23 0.58 -40.06 -5.79
CA LEU A 23 1.36 -39.45 -6.89
C LEU A 23 0.52 -38.47 -7.74
N LEU A 24 -0.79 -38.70 -7.93
CA LEU A 24 -1.67 -37.72 -8.61
C LEU A 24 -2.05 -36.53 -7.70
N SER A 25 -2.01 -36.69 -6.38
CA SER A 25 -2.30 -35.61 -5.42
C SER A 25 -1.14 -34.64 -5.21
N SER A 26 0.07 -35.00 -5.66
CA SER A 26 1.30 -34.21 -5.45
C SER A 26 1.64 -33.25 -6.59
N THR A 27 0.78 -33.13 -7.63
CA THR A 27 1.01 -32.23 -8.78
C THR A 27 0.11 -30.99 -8.84
N ILE A 28 -0.58 -30.64 -7.75
CA ILE A 28 -1.32 -29.36 -7.64
C ILE A 28 -0.84 -28.59 -6.40
N THR A 29 0.46 -28.34 -6.31
CA THR A 29 0.92 -27.06 -5.75
C THR A 29 0.93 -26.08 -6.90
N THR A 30 -0.20 -25.39 -7.13
CA THR A 30 -0.18 -24.14 -7.89
C THR A 30 0.68 -23.17 -7.10
N THR A 31 1.98 -23.17 -7.36
CA THR A 31 2.83 -22.03 -7.05
C THR A 31 2.26 -20.88 -7.87
N THR A 32 1.43 -20.05 -7.25
CA THR A 32 1.08 -18.74 -7.80
C THR A 32 2.35 -17.91 -7.75
N THR A 33 3.22 -18.12 -8.74
CA THR A 33 4.21 -17.13 -9.11
C THR A 33 3.41 -15.94 -9.62
N THR A 34 3.11 -14.99 -8.74
CA THR A 34 2.58 -13.68 -9.12
C THR A 34 3.68 -13.00 -9.92
N SER A 35 3.72 -13.26 -11.23
CA SER A 35 4.43 -12.38 -12.16
C SER A 35 3.79 -11.02 -11.98
N ALA A 36 4.55 -10.04 -11.50
CA ALA A 36 4.08 -8.66 -11.40
C ALA A 36 3.48 -8.27 -12.76
N LEU A 37 2.17 -8.09 -12.81
CA LEU A 37 1.45 -7.76 -14.04
C LEU A 37 1.85 -6.36 -14.44
N ASN A 38 2.65 -6.25 -15.50
CA ASN A 38 3.03 -4.96 -16.02
C ASN A 38 1.86 -4.37 -16.82
N ILE A 39 1.04 -3.56 -16.17
CA ILE A 39 -0.18 -2.98 -16.75
C ILE A 39 0.12 -2.12 -17.98
N THR A 40 1.26 -1.42 -18.01
CA THR A 40 1.64 -0.62 -19.19
C THR A 40 1.96 -1.51 -20.39
N SER A 41 2.51 -2.70 -20.18
CA SER A 41 2.69 -3.68 -21.28
C SER A 41 1.35 -4.18 -21.85
N ILE A 42 0.31 -4.29 -21.00
CA ILE A 42 -1.04 -4.64 -21.44
C ILE A 42 -1.62 -3.50 -22.26
N LEU A 43 -1.51 -2.25 -21.81
CA LEU A 43 -2.03 -1.08 -22.50
C LEU A 43 -1.34 -0.86 -23.85
N SER A 44 -0.02 -1.06 -23.95
CA SER A 44 0.72 -0.90 -25.20
C SER A 44 0.26 -1.86 -26.32
N SER A 45 -0.42 -2.96 -25.97
CA SER A 45 -1.00 -3.88 -26.97
C SER A 45 -2.23 -3.29 -27.69
N PHE A 46 -2.82 -2.21 -27.16
CA PHE A 46 -3.99 -1.55 -27.73
C PHE A 46 -3.59 -0.24 -28.43
N GLN A 47 -3.71 -0.20 -29.76
CA GLN A 47 -3.36 0.97 -30.57
C GLN A 47 -4.07 2.26 -30.12
N ASN A 48 -5.30 2.14 -29.62
CA ASN A 48 -6.10 3.29 -29.18
C ASN A 48 -5.75 3.79 -27.75
N LEU A 49 -4.81 3.15 -27.04
CA LEU A 49 -4.41 3.51 -25.68
C LEU A 49 -2.92 3.87 -25.57
N THR A 50 -2.21 3.94 -26.69
CA THR A 50 -0.76 4.19 -26.71
C THR A 50 -0.39 5.54 -26.10
N SER A 51 -1.15 6.60 -26.36
CA SER A 51 -0.90 7.93 -25.79
C SER A 51 -1.08 7.92 -24.27
N PHE A 52 -2.13 7.26 -23.77
CA PHE A 52 -2.37 7.10 -22.34
C PHE A 52 -1.28 6.27 -21.67
N SER A 53 -0.85 5.18 -22.32
CA SER A 53 0.27 4.36 -21.84
C SER A 53 1.57 5.17 -21.77
N SER A 54 1.82 6.05 -22.74
CA SER A 54 2.99 6.93 -22.73
C SER A 54 2.95 7.90 -21.54
N LEU A 55 1.78 8.49 -21.25
CA LEU A 55 1.59 9.37 -20.10
C LEU A 55 1.84 8.65 -18.76
N LEU A 56 1.39 7.40 -18.63
CA LEU A 56 1.68 6.58 -17.44
C LEU A 56 3.18 6.29 -17.28
N CYS A 57 3.91 6.10 -18.38
CA CYS A 57 5.35 5.83 -18.36
C CYS A 57 6.19 7.10 -18.17
N SER A 58 5.73 8.25 -18.67
CA SER A 58 6.43 9.54 -18.51
C SER A 58 6.22 10.17 -17.13
N THR A 59 5.38 9.55 -16.28
CA THR A 59 5.08 9.98 -14.92
C THR A 59 5.45 8.88 -13.93
N SER A 60 5.45 9.17 -12.63
CA SER A 60 5.75 8.18 -11.57
C SER A 60 4.61 7.18 -11.30
N VAL A 61 3.61 7.05 -12.17
CA VAL A 61 2.39 6.24 -11.92
C VAL A 61 2.53 4.78 -12.37
N ALA A 62 3.31 4.49 -13.41
CA ALA A 62 3.58 3.12 -13.85
C ALA A 62 4.11 2.17 -12.74
N PRO A 63 5.11 2.57 -11.90
CA PRO A 63 5.55 1.72 -10.80
C PRO A 63 4.48 1.57 -9.70
N ASP A 64 3.67 2.59 -9.45
CA ASP A 64 2.59 2.55 -8.46
C ASP A 64 1.52 1.52 -8.84
N LEU A 65 1.17 1.46 -10.14
CA LEU A 65 0.19 0.52 -10.69
C LEU A 65 0.59 -0.94 -10.51
N THR A 66 1.87 -1.25 -10.67
CA THR A 66 2.38 -2.63 -10.64
C THR A 66 2.30 -3.26 -9.24
N ARG A 67 2.13 -2.44 -8.19
CA ARG A 67 2.16 -2.87 -6.78
C ARG A 67 0.78 -2.89 -6.13
N ARG A 68 -0.27 -2.58 -6.88
CA ARG A 68 -1.65 -2.52 -6.39
C ARG A 68 -2.45 -3.65 -7.04
N ASP A 69 -3.05 -4.47 -6.21
CA ASP A 69 -3.97 -5.54 -6.59
C ASP A 69 -4.99 -5.69 -5.44
N PRO A 70 -6.30 -5.53 -5.68
CA PRO A 70 -6.98 -5.29 -6.97
C PRO A 70 -6.99 -3.83 -7.44
N VAL A 71 -7.09 -3.61 -8.77
CA VAL A 71 -7.22 -2.27 -9.38
C VAL A 71 -8.26 -2.23 -10.50
N THR A 72 -8.99 -1.12 -10.61
CA THR A 72 -9.71 -0.74 -11.83
C THR A 72 -9.07 0.51 -12.44
N LEU A 73 -8.57 0.40 -13.66
CA LEU A 73 -7.91 1.49 -14.39
C LEU A 73 -8.90 2.14 -15.37
N LEU A 74 -9.08 3.46 -15.25
CA LEU A 74 -9.79 4.28 -16.21
C LEU A 74 -8.82 4.77 -17.28
N ALA A 75 -8.79 4.09 -18.42
CA ALA A 75 -7.95 4.46 -19.54
C ALA A 75 -8.67 5.41 -20.48
N VAL A 76 -8.00 6.49 -20.89
CA VAL A 76 -8.56 7.46 -21.84
C VAL A 76 -8.07 7.14 -23.24
N PRO A 77 -8.94 6.83 -24.22
CA PRO A 77 -8.52 6.56 -25.58
C PRO A 77 -7.89 7.76 -26.27
N ASN A 78 -7.03 7.50 -27.26
CA ASN A 78 -6.23 8.51 -27.95
C ASN A 78 -7.10 9.64 -28.53
N SER A 79 -8.27 9.33 -29.09
CA SER A 79 -9.22 10.32 -29.63
C SER A 79 -9.70 11.32 -28.57
N TYR A 80 -9.90 10.86 -27.34
CA TYR A 80 -10.37 11.67 -26.23
C TYR A 80 -9.23 12.41 -25.52
N LEU A 81 -8.00 11.88 -25.56
CA LEU A 81 -6.81 12.59 -25.11
C LEU A 81 -6.42 13.75 -26.02
N SER A 82 -6.64 13.62 -27.33
CA SER A 82 -6.34 14.69 -28.31
C SER A 82 -7.37 15.82 -28.34
N THR A 83 -8.50 15.66 -27.65
CA THR A 83 -9.59 16.64 -27.61
C THR A 83 -9.58 17.45 -26.32
N SER A 84 -10.03 18.71 -26.35
CA SER A 84 -10.18 19.53 -25.14
C SER A 84 -11.33 18.97 -24.27
N PRO A 85 -11.20 18.89 -22.93
CA PRO A 85 -10.17 19.52 -22.09
C PRO A 85 -8.87 18.71 -21.92
N SER A 86 -8.84 17.43 -22.28
CA SER A 86 -7.71 16.53 -22.03
C SER A 86 -6.42 17.00 -22.71
N SER A 87 -6.50 17.46 -23.96
CA SER A 87 -5.32 17.94 -24.70
C SER A 87 -4.71 19.21 -24.10
N ASP A 88 -5.54 20.09 -23.54
CA ASP A 88 -5.07 21.29 -22.84
C ASP A 88 -4.35 20.93 -21.53
N LEU A 89 -4.88 19.97 -20.78
CA LEU A 89 -4.26 19.48 -19.55
C LEU A 89 -2.90 18.81 -19.84
N THR A 90 -2.85 17.87 -20.79
CA THR A 90 -1.59 17.16 -21.13
C THR A 90 -0.48 18.07 -21.64
N ARG A 91 -0.81 19.19 -22.28
CA ARG A 91 0.17 20.15 -22.81
C ARG A 91 0.60 21.19 -21.78
N ARG A 92 -0.28 21.61 -20.87
CA ARG A 92 -0.06 22.74 -19.97
C ARG A 92 0.46 22.33 -18.59
N LEU A 93 0.30 21.07 -18.21
CA LEU A 93 0.60 20.61 -16.86
C LEU A 93 1.97 19.93 -16.77
N PRO A 94 2.66 20.07 -15.63
CA PRO A 94 3.93 19.37 -15.39
C PRO A 94 3.70 17.86 -15.25
N PRO A 95 4.77 17.04 -15.40
CA PRO A 95 4.69 15.60 -15.16
C PRO A 95 4.21 15.23 -13.75
N SER A 96 4.49 16.05 -12.73
CA SER A 96 4.03 15.85 -11.36
C SER A 96 2.50 15.95 -11.24
N SER A 97 1.91 17.06 -11.68
CA SER A 97 0.46 17.28 -11.69
C SER A 97 -0.26 16.31 -12.62
N LEU A 98 0.33 15.99 -13.77
CA LEU A 98 -0.19 14.94 -14.66
C LEU A 98 -0.19 13.58 -13.97
N GLY A 99 0.87 13.27 -13.21
CA GLY A 99 0.93 12.08 -12.39
C GLY A 99 -0.23 12.01 -11.39
N ASP A 100 -0.61 13.12 -10.77
CA ASP A 100 -1.74 13.15 -9.84
C ASP A 100 -3.09 12.97 -10.53
N ILE A 101 -3.30 13.59 -11.70
CA ILE A 101 -4.47 13.31 -12.55
C ILE A 101 -4.52 11.81 -12.88
N LEU A 102 -3.41 11.22 -13.29
CA LEU A 102 -3.36 9.80 -13.67
C LEU A 102 -3.59 8.89 -12.46
N ARG A 103 -3.11 9.23 -11.26
CA ARG A 103 -3.42 8.51 -10.01
C ARG A 103 -4.92 8.57 -9.69
N TYR A 104 -5.61 9.64 -10.07
CA TYR A 104 -7.06 9.75 -9.91
C TYR A 104 -7.84 8.82 -10.84
N HIS A 105 -7.21 8.34 -11.93
CA HIS A 105 -7.79 7.34 -12.85
C HIS A 105 -7.60 5.89 -12.37
N VAL A 106 -6.96 5.67 -11.22
CA VAL A 106 -6.65 4.35 -10.69
C VAL A 106 -7.52 4.09 -9.46
N LEU A 107 -8.54 3.26 -9.59
CA LEU A 107 -9.44 2.89 -8.49
C LEU A 107 -8.84 1.69 -7.75
N LEU A 108 -8.78 1.78 -6.43
CA LEU A 108 -8.20 0.73 -5.57
C LEU A 108 -9.20 -0.39 -5.25
N GLN A 109 -10.10 -0.67 -6.18
CA GLN A 109 -11.11 -1.70 -6.08
C GLN A 109 -11.32 -2.34 -7.45
N TYR A 110 -11.45 -3.67 -7.48
CA TYR A 110 -11.85 -4.40 -8.68
C TYR A 110 -13.35 -4.24 -8.91
N PHE A 111 -13.71 -3.82 -10.12
CA PHE A 111 -15.09 -3.87 -10.61
C PHE A 111 -15.17 -4.75 -11.84
N SER A 112 -16.02 -5.77 -11.80
CA SER A 112 -16.44 -6.45 -13.03
C SER A 112 -17.47 -5.61 -13.77
N TRP A 113 -17.66 -5.90 -15.06
CA TRP A 113 -18.70 -5.25 -15.86
C TRP A 113 -20.12 -5.50 -15.31
N SER A 114 -20.33 -6.62 -14.62
CA SER A 114 -21.60 -6.90 -13.94
C SER A 114 -21.78 -6.03 -12.70
N ASP A 115 -20.72 -5.84 -11.91
CA ASP A 115 -20.76 -4.98 -10.72
C ASP A 115 -21.08 -3.54 -11.09
N LEU A 116 -20.45 -3.01 -12.14
CA LEU A 116 -20.72 -1.64 -12.62
C LEU A 116 -22.19 -1.44 -13.03
N ARG A 117 -22.83 -2.45 -13.61
CA ARG A 117 -24.26 -2.37 -14.00
C ARG A 117 -25.22 -2.48 -12.82
N GLN A 118 -24.74 -2.94 -11.66
CA GLN A 118 -25.52 -3.02 -10.42
C GLN A 118 -25.35 -1.77 -9.53
N ILE A 119 -24.50 -0.82 -9.94
CA ILE A 119 -24.31 0.43 -9.20
C ILE A 119 -25.64 1.18 -9.09
N PRO A 120 -26.04 1.62 -7.88
CA PRO A 120 -27.27 2.36 -7.68
C PRO A 120 -27.17 3.79 -8.24
N PRO A 121 -28.30 4.44 -8.54
CA PRO A 121 -28.32 5.86 -8.94
C PRO A 121 -27.76 6.81 -7.87
N SER A 122 -27.83 6.43 -6.59
CA SER A 122 -27.22 7.18 -5.47
C SER A 122 -25.69 7.21 -5.54
N GLY A 123 -25.10 6.27 -6.28
CA GLY A 123 -23.67 6.12 -6.45
C GLY A 123 -22.97 5.32 -5.36
N VAL A 124 -21.70 5.02 -5.63
CA VAL A 124 -20.77 4.32 -4.75
C VAL A 124 -19.48 5.11 -4.70
N LEU A 125 -19.02 5.43 -3.49
CA LEU A 125 -17.75 6.10 -3.26
C LEU A 125 -16.60 5.09 -3.31
N VAL A 126 -15.59 5.37 -4.13
CA VAL A 126 -14.43 4.52 -4.34
C VAL A 126 -13.15 5.33 -4.18
N THR A 127 -12.23 4.82 -3.36
CA THR A 127 -10.91 5.43 -3.16
C THR A 127 -10.03 5.22 -4.39
N THR A 128 -9.39 6.29 -4.87
CA THR A 128 -8.39 6.21 -5.93
C THR A 128 -6.98 6.16 -5.35
N LEU A 129 -6.00 5.85 -6.20
CA LEU A 129 -4.58 5.93 -5.85
C LEU A 129 -4.19 7.35 -5.42
N LEU A 130 -4.80 8.39 -6.00
CA LEU A 130 -4.53 9.78 -5.61
C LEU A 130 -4.91 10.05 -4.14
N GLN A 131 -5.99 9.46 -3.63
CA GLN A 131 -6.35 9.62 -2.21
C GLN A 131 -5.24 9.10 -1.28
N THR A 132 -4.46 8.11 -1.72
CA THR A 132 -3.39 7.52 -0.91
C THR A 132 -2.14 8.38 -0.81
N THR A 133 -1.99 9.37 -1.70
CA THR A 133 -0.85 10.31 -1.66
C THR A 133 -1.03 11.40 -0.63
N GLY A 134 -2.24 11.57 -0.08
CA GLY A 134 -2.56 12.64 0.86
C GLY A 134 -2.50 14.06 0.29
N ARG A 135 -2.29 14.21 -1.02
CA ARG A 135 -2.20 15.50 -1.72
C ARG A 135 -3.55 16.21 -1.86
N VAL A 136 -4.64 15.52 -1.59
CA VAL A 136 -6.00 16.01 -1.73
C VAL A 136 -6.70 16.02 -0.38
N HIS A 137 -7.31 17.14 -0.04
CA HIS A 137 -8.02 17.31 1.22
C HIS A 137 -9.30 16.45 1.27
N SER A 138 -9.65 15.99 2.48
CA SER A 138 -10.87 15.22 2.72
C SER A 138 -10.93 13.97 1.83
N ASN A 139 -12.11 13.67 1.27
CA ASN A 139 -12.38 12.58 0.35
C ASN A 139 -12.39 13.01 -1.12
N PHE A 140 -11.83 14.17 -1.49
CA PHE A 140 -11.86 14.62 -2.89
C PHE A 140 -10.90 13.84 -3.81
N GLY A 141 -10.00 13.02 -3.26
CA GLY A 141 -9.24 12.03 -4.00
C GLY A 141 -10.00 10.71 -4.21
N ALA A 142 -11.20 10.54 -3.65
CA ALA A 142 -12.11 9.47 -4.01
C ALA A 142 -13.02 9.89 -5.18
N VAL A 143 -13.59 8.91 -5.87
CA VAL A 143 -14.58 9.12 -6.95
C VAL A 143 -15.92 8.54 -6.55
N ASN A 144 -17.00 9.19 -6.97
CA ASN A 144 -18.34 8.66 -6.90
C ASN A 144 -18.71 8.05 -8.26
N ILE A 145 -19.03 6.77 -8.29
CA ILE A 145 -19.49 6.07 -9.48
C ILE A 145 -21.01 5.97 -9.40
N THR A 146 -21.71 6.52 -10.38
CA THR A 146 -23.17 6.54 -10.46
C THR A 146 -23.63 5.85 -11.73
N ARG A 147 -24.87 5.37 -11.72
CA ARG A 147 -25.51 4.77 -12.88
C ARG A 147 -26.83 5.47 -13.15
N ASP A 148 -26.99 5.96 -14.37
CA ASP A 148 -28.26 6.52 -14.82
C ASP A 148 -29.26 5.37 -15.11
N PRO A 149 -30.42 5.31 -14.43
CA PRO A 149 -31.42 4.27 -14.69
C PRO A 149 -32.10 4.39 -16.07
N LEU A 150 -32.08 5.57 -16.70
CA LEU A 150 -32.72 5.82 -17.99
C LEU A 150 -31.82 5.40 -19.15
N THR A 151 -30.57 5.87 -19.14
CA THR A 151 -29.61 5.61 -20.23
C THR A 151 -28.76 4.37 -19.99
N ASN A 152 -28.76 3.82 -18.76
CA ASN A 152 -27.83 2.79 -18.29
C ASN A 152 -26.35 3.21 -18.41
N SER A 153 -26.07 4.50 -18.58
CA SER A 153 -24.71 5.03 -18.60
C SER A 153 -24.11 5.01 -17.19
N ILE A 154 -22.81 4.70 -17.12
CA ILE A 154 -22.04 4.74 -15.88
C ILE A 154 -21.19 6.00 -15.93
N THR A 155 -21.35 6.85 -14.92
CA THR A 155 -20.60 8.10 -14.79
C THR A 155 -19.72 8.04 -13.56
N ILE A 156 -18.51 8.58 -13.68
CA ILE A 156 -17.54 8.68 -12.59
C ILE A 156 -17.22 10.15 -12.41
N GLN A 157 -17.35 10.66 -11.19
CA GLN A 157 -17.15 12.06 -10.89
C GLN A 157 -16.55 12.24 -9.50
N SER A 158 -16.04 13.43 -9.18
CA SER A 158 -15.67 13.74 -7.80
C SER A 158 -16.91 13.76 -6.89
N PRO A 159 -16.82 13.33 -5.62
CA PRO A 159 -17.94 13.38 -4.67
C PRO A 159 -18.35 14.81 -4.27
N ALA A 160 -17.61 15.84 -4.69
CA ALA A 160 -17.95 17.22 -4.39
C ALA A 160 -19.26 17.65 -5.08
N PRO A 161 -20.18 18.37 -4.40
CA PRO A 161 -21.51 18.71 -4.90
C PRO A 161 -21.54 19.64 -6.14
N PHE A 162 -20.41 20.21 -6.54
CA PHE A 162 -20.28 21.09 -7.71
C PHE A 162 -19.04 20.76 -8.54
N SER A 163 -18.64 19.49 -8.60
CA SER A 163 -17.47 19.11 -9.41
C SER A 163 -17.73 19.33 -10.90
N PRO A 164 -16.88 20.12 -11.59
CA PRO A 164 -17.03 20.35 -13.02
C PRO A 164 -16.52 19.18 -13.88
N SER A 165 -15.81 18.21 -13.28
CA SER A 165 -15.20 17.08 -13.98
C SER A 165 -15.96 15.79 -13.71
N ASN A 166 -16.58 15.27 -14.76
CA ASN A 166 -17.17 13.94 -14.80
C ASN A 166 -16.67 13.21 -16.06
N VAL A 167 -16.69 11.88 -16.00
CA VAL A 167 -16.37 11.04 -17.14
C VAL A 167 -17.43 9.96 -17.30
N THR A 168 -17.72 9.58 -18.53
CA THR A 168 -18.59 8.44 -18.83
C THR A 168 -17.74 7.21 -19.15
N VAL A 169 -18.14 6.06 -18.63
CA VAL A 169 -17.53 4.77 -19.00
C VAL A 169 -18.07 4.35 -20.35
N LEU A 170 -17.19 4.27 -21.34
CA LEU A 170 -17.53 3.94 -22.72
C LEU A 170 -17.64 2.43 -22.94
N SER A 171 -16.64 1.67 -22.47
CA SER A 171 -16.57 0.23 -22.69
C SER A 171 -15.56 -0.47 -21.77
N LEU A 172 -15.71 -1.78 -21.66
CA LEU A 172 -14.72 -2.66 -21.06
C LEU A 172 -13.62 -2.98 -22.09
N ILE A 173 -12.37 -2.67 -21.77
CA ILE A 173 -11.21 -2.99 -22.63
C ILE A 173 -10.65 -4.37 -22.28
N LYS A 174 -10.37 -4.61 -21.00
CA LYS A 174 -9.78 -5.87 -20.54
C LYS A 174 -10.13 -6.13 -19.08
N THR A 175 -10.32 -7.40 -18.76
CA THR A 175 -10.43 -7.88 -17.38
C THR A 175 -9.50 -9.06 -17.19
N LEU A 176 -8.70 -9.01 -16.13
CA LEU A 176 -8.09 -10.17 -15.51
C LEU A 176 -8.84 -10.40 -14.19
N PRO A 177 -9.67 -11.46 -14.10
CA PRO A 177 -10.56 -11.66 -12.96
C PRO A 177 -9.83 -11.54 -11.62
N TYR A 178 -10.40 -10.73 -10.72
CA TYR A 178 -9.91 -10.44 -9.37
C TYR A 178 -8.63 -9.59 -9.28
N ASN A 179 -7.95 -9.30 -10.40
CA ASN A 179 -6.71 -8.54 -10.40
C ASN A 179 -6.89 -7.13 -10.99
N ILE A 180 -7.26 -7.06 -12.27
CA ILE A 180 -7.37 -5.79 -12.99
C ILE A 180 -8.59 -5.73 -13.90
N THR A 181 -9.28 -4.59 -13.87
CA THR A 181 -10.22 -4.18 -14.91
C THR A 181 -9.71 -2.91 -15.58
N ILE A 182 -9.69 -2.85 -16.91
CA ILE A 182 -9.37 -1.67 -17.70
C ILE A 182 -10.64 -1.22 -18.41
N LEU A 183 -11.10 -0.01 -18.10
CA LEU A 183 -12.27 0.62 -18.67
C LEU A 183 -11.85 1.79 -19.55
N ALA A 184 -12.49 1.95 -20.71
CA ALA A 184 -12.34 3.15 -21.51
C ALA A 184 -13.28 4.25 -20.99
N VAL A 185 -12.77 5.47 -20.82
CA VAL A 185 -13.56 6.66 -20.45
C VAL A 185 -13.39 7.79 -21.46
N ASP A 186 -14.31 8.74 -21.47
CA ASP A 186 -14.43 9.80 -22.50
C ASP A 186 -13.58 11.06 -22.27
N SER A 187 -12.95 11.23 -21.11
CA SER A 187 -12.01 12.34 -20.88
C SER A 187 -11.10 12.08 -19.68
N LEU A 188 -10.10 12.95 -19.48
CA LEU A 188 -9.32 12.96 -18.24
C LEU A 188 -10.16 13.49 -17.08
N LEU A 189 -10.34 12.67 -16.05
CA LEU A 189 -10.98 13.03 -14.80
C LEU A 189 -10.03 13.88 -13.92
N VAL A 190 -10.51 15.03 -13.45
CA VAL A 190 -9.75 15.96 -12.61
C VAL A 190 -10.37 16.01 -11.20
N PRO A 191 -9.58 15.91 -10.12
CA PRO A 191 -10.09 16.02 -8.76
C PRO A 191 -10.61 17.43 -8.44
N TYR A 192 -11.59 17.52 -7.54
CA TYR A 192 -12.13 18.80 -7.10
C TYR A 192 -11.12 19.57 -6.22
N ASP A 193 -11.10 20.90 -6.36
CA ASP A 193 -10.22 21.81 -5.61
C ASP A 193 -8.72 21.45 -5.70
N PHE A 194 -8.34 20.76 -6.78
CA PHE A 194 -6.97 20.38 -7.03
C PHE A 194 -6.26 21.48 -7.81
N ASN A 195 -5.35 22.19 -7.16
CA ASN A 195 -4.58 23.26 -7.82
C ASN A 195 -3.51 22.65 -8.74
N LEU A 196 -3.92 22.39 -9.97
CA LEU A 196 -3.11 21.76 -11.03
C LEU A 196 -1.80 22.50 -11.35
N LEU A 197 -1.70 23.80 -11.04
CA LEU A 197 -0.52 24.64 -11.31
C LEU A 197 0.32 24.93 -10.06
N ALA A 198 -0.13 24.52 -8.86
CA ALA A 198 0.60 24.75 -7.61
C ALA A 198 1.91 23.99 -7.49
N SER A 199 2.12 22.94 -8.31
CA SER A 199 3.38 22.19 -8.36
C SER A 199 4.43 22.89 -9.24
N GLU A 200 4.07 23.52 -10.36
CA GLU A 200 5.07 24.08 -11.30
C GLU A 200 5.47 25.54 -11.05
N THR A 201 4.62 26.32 -10.39
CA THR A 201 4.88 27.76 -10.19
C THR A 201 5.49 28.09 -8.85
N ARG A 202 5.83 27.09 -8.04
CA ARG A 202 6.33 27.37 -6.71
C ARG A 202 7.82 27.64 -6.76
N PRO A 203 8.27 28.87 -6.44
CA PRO A 203 9.69 29.09 -6.23
C PRO A 203 10.12 28.16 -5.09
N PRO A 204 11.29 27.50 -5.18
CA PRO A 204 11.87 26.87 -3.99
C PRO A 204 11.89 27.91 -2.89
N LEU A 205 11.56 27.53 -1.65
CA LEU A 205 11.44 28.49 -0.54
C LEU A 205 12.75 29.23 -0.25
N GLY A 206 13.85 28.82 -0.90
CA GLY A 206 15.21 29.21 -0.52
C GLY A 206 15.52 28.73 0.89
N LEU A 207 14.78 27.73 1.37
CA LEU A 207 14.92 27.19 2.71
C LEU A 207 16.18 26.33 2.74
N ASN A 208 17.17 26.76 3.50
CA ASN A 208 18.28 25.87 3.83
C ASN A 208 17.85 24.97 4.98
N ILE A 209 17.53 23.70 4.68
CA ILE A 209 17.03 22.71 5.64
C ILE A 209 17.98 22.59 6.84
N THR A 210 19.28 22.45 6.60
CA THR A 210 20.30 22.37 7.65
C THR A 210 20.30 23.58 8.55
N LYS A 211 20.18 24.79 7.99
CA LYS A 211 20.10 26.03 8.77
C LYS A 211 18.84 26.06 9.62
N ALA A 212 17.68 25.69 9.06
CA ALA A 212 16.43 25.62 9.80
C ALA A 212 16.51 24.67 11.00
N LEU A 213 17.24 23.55 10.85
CA LEU A 213 17.50 22.62 11.95
C LEU A 213 18.41 23.21 13.04
N ILE A 214 19.46 23.94 12.67
CA ILE A 214 20.34 24.61 13.62
C ILE A 214 19.58 25.70 14.39
N ASP A 215 18.79 26.50 13.68
CA ASP A 215 17.95 27.57 14.26
C ASP A 215 16.83 27.00 15.15
N GLY A 216 16.32 25.80 14.83
CA GLY A 216 15.32 25.08 15.62
C GLY A 216 15.83 24.51 16.95
N HIS A 217 17.15 24.47 17.15
CA HIS A 217 17.85 23.92 18.33
C HIS A 217 17.58 22.41 18.58
N ASN A 218 18.56 21.69 19.16
CA ASN A 218 18.46 20.25 19.47
C ASN A 218 18.43 19.31 18.24
N PHE A 219 18.96 19.72 17.08
CA PHE A 219 19.05 18.92 15.85
C PHE A 219 20.46 18.92 15.23
N ASN A 220 21.50 19.21 16.01
CA ASN A 220 22.87 19.36 15.52
C ASN A 220 23.42 18.09 14.88
N VAL A 221 23.10 16.93 15.46
CA VAL A 221 23.54 15.62 14.96
C VAL A 221 22.89 15.33 13.61
N ALA A 222 21.58 15.52 13.50
CA ALA A 222 20.85 15.34 12.24
C ALA A 222 21.35 16.31 11.16
N ALA A 223 21.49 17.60 11.49
CA ALA A 223 22.02 18.61 10.57
C ALA A 223 23.41 18.22 10.03
N SER A 224 24.29 17.72 10.90
CA SER A 224 25.63 17.26 10.51
C SER A 224 25.59 16.02 9.61
N MET A 225 24.70 15.07 9.89
CA MET A 225 24.52 13.88 9.05
C MET A 225 24.00 14.23 7.66
N LEU A 226 23.00 15.12 7.58
CA LEU A 226 22.45 15.60 6.32
C LEU A 226 23.53 16.27 5.48
N ALA A 227 24.27 17.21 6.07
CA ALA A 227 25.38 17.90 5.40
C ALA A 227 26.47 16.94 4.91
N ALA A 228 26.88 15.97 5.73
CA ALA A 228 27.93 15.02 5.38
C ALA A 228 27.52 14.00 4.31
N SER A 229 26.22 13.69 4.22
CA SER A 229 25.68 12.70 3.28
C SER A 229 25.40 13.26 1.88
N GLY A 230 25.21 14.57 1.75
CA GLY A 230 24.84 15.22 0.48
C GLY A 230 23.40 15.00 0.02
N VAL A 231 22.56 14.29 0.80
CA VAL A 231 21.17 14.00 0.42
C VAL A 231 20.25 15.22 0.46
N VAL A 232 20.72 16.35 1.01
CA VAL A 232 19.94 17.60 1.09
C VAL A 232 19.58 18.11 -0.31
N ASP A 233 20.48 18.00 -1.28
CA ASP A 233 20.22 18.43 -2.66
C ASP A 233 19.06 17.63 -3.28
N GLU A 234 18.94 16.34 -2.92
CA GLU A 234 17.82 15.51 -3.35
C GLU A 234 16.51 15.92 -2.68
N PHE A 235 16.56 16.29 -1.40
CA PHE A 235 15.37 16.77 -0.67
C PHE A 235 14.88 18.10 -1.25
N GLU A 236 15.79 19.04 -1.50
CA GLU A 236 15.49 20.33 -2.10
C GLU A 236 14.94 20.18 -3.53
N ALA A 237 15.42 19.20 -4.30
CA ALA A 237 14.89 18.90 -5.63
C ALA A 237 13.42 18.39 -5.57
N ASP A 238 13.08 17.62 -4.54
CA ASP A 238 11.72 17.09 -4.36
C ASP A 238 10.71 18.13 -3.85
N GLU A 239 11.16 19.29 -3.36
CA GLU A 239 10.28 20.41 -2.96
C GLU A 239 9.40 20.93 -4.11
N GLY A 240 9.91 20.88 -5.36
CA GLY A 240 9.20 21.33 -6.55
C GLY A 240 8.04 20.42 -6.98
N GLY A 241 7.93 19.23 -6.38
CA GLY A 241 6.85 18.29 -6.63
C GLY A 241 5.62 18.58 -5.78
N ALA A 242 5.21 17.58 -4.98
CA ALA A 242 4.14 17.71 -4.01
C ALA A 242 4.62 18.22 -2.65
N GLY A 243 5.87 18.68 -2.58
CA GLY A 243 6.55 19.01 -1.35
C GLY A 243 7.02 17.80 -0.57
N ILE A 244 7.62 18.08 0.59
CA ILE A 244 8.26 17.09 1.44
C ILE A 244 7.86 17.30 2.90
N THR A 245 7.89 16.21 3.66
CA THR A 245 7.73 16.25 5.12
C THR A 245 8.88 15.51 5.76
N LEU A 246 9.72 16.20 6.53
CA LEU A 246 10.87 15.65 7.23
C LEU A 246 10.51 15.38 8.69
N PHE A 247 10.82 14.17 9.15
CA PHE A 247 10.77 13.78 10.55
C PHE A 247 12.19 13.71 11.09
N VAL A 248 12.64 14.76 11.77
CA VAL A 248 14.05 14.90 12.15
C VAL A 248 14.24 14.50 13.61
N PRO A 249 15.06 13.48 13.92
CA PRO A 249 15.32 13.09 15.30
C PRO A 249 16.08 14.17 16.06
N THR A 250 15.71 14.42 17.32
CA THR A 250 16.45 15.34 18.20
C THR A 250 17.83 14.79 18.58
N ASP A 251 18.74 15.62 19.07
CA ASP A 251 20.05 15.18 19.55
C ASP A 251 19.90 14.15 20.69
N ASP A 252 18.92 14.36 21.57
CA ASP A 252 18.54 13.39 22.62
C ASP A 252 18.10 12.04 22.01
N ALA A 253 17.35 12.05 20.91
CA ALA A 253 16.93 10.83 20.22
C ALA A 253 18.11 10.01 19.68
N PHE A 254 19.21 10.68 19.29
CA PHE A 254 20.46 10.01 18.94
C PHE A 254 21.22 9.50 20.16
N GLY A 255 21.14 10.21 21.30
CA GLY A 255 21.69 9.77 22.58
C GLY A 255 21.01 8.52 23.13
N ASP A 256 19.70 8.40 22.92
CA ASP A 256 18.84 7.31 23.38
C ASP A 256 18.81 6.09 22.45
N LEU A 257 19.69 6.05 21.44
CA LEU A 257 19.76 4.93 20.50
C LEU A 257 20.06 3.60 21.25
N PRO A 258 19.31 2.52 20.96
CA PRO A 258 19.60 1.22 21.55
C PRO A 258 21.02 0.75 21.20
N GLY A 259 21.77 0.20 22.17
CA GLY A 259 23.18 -0.17 21.98
C GLY A 259 23.46 -1.23 20.90
N ASN A 260 22.43 -1.98 20.48
CA ASN A 260 22.48 -2.91 19.35
C ASN A 260 22.36 -2.22 17.97
N VAL A 261 21.97 -0.94 17.92
CA VAL A 261 21.82 -0.16 16.69
C VAL A 261 23.15 0.51 16.35
N LYS A 262 23.76 0.05 15.26
CA LYS A 262 25.08 0.54 14.81
C LYS A 262 24.94 1.51 13.62
N LEU A 263 24.19 2.59 13.80
CA LEU A 263 23.95 3.59 12.74
C LEU A 263 25.26 4.14 12.15
N GLN A 264 26.24 4.41 13.00
CA GLN A 264 27.54 4.98 12.60
C GLN A 264 28.43 4.02 11.80
N SER A 265 28.28 2.70 11.98
CA SER A 265 29.08 1.72 11.24
C SER A 265 28.47 1.32 9.90
N LEU A 266 27.30 1.86 9.55
CA LEU A 266 26.69 1.59 8.26
C LEU A 266 27.55 2.15 7.11
N PRO A 267 27.59 1.47 5.95
CA PRO A 267 28.11 2.04 4.71
C PRO A 267 27.42 3.35 4.35
N ALA A 268 28.09 4.22 3.58
CA ALA A 268 27.56 5.51 3.17
C ALA A 268 26.19 5.39 2.49
N ASP A 269 26.04 4.45 1.55
CA ASP A 269 24.79 4.22 0.82
C ASP A 269 23.63 3.84 1.76
N LYS A 270 23.92 3.04 2.79
CA LYS A 270 22.91 2.65 3.78
C LYS A 270 22.56 3.80 4.72
N LYS A 271 23.51 4.67 5.06
CA LYS A 271 23.23 5.90 5.82
C LYS A 271 22.33 6.85 5.03
N ALA A 272 22.59 7.03 3.74
CA ALA A 272 21.73 7.83 2.86
C ALA A 272 20.30 7.28 2.84
N VAL A 273 20.12 5.96 2.69
CA VAL A 273 18.78 5.32 2.75
C VAL A 273 18.08 5.57 4.09
N VAL A 274 18.81 5.49 5.22
CA VAL A 274 18.21 5.81 6.54
C VAL A 274 17.79 7.28 6.61
N LEU A 275 18.57 8.21 6.07
CA LEU A 275 18.19 9.63 6.03
C LEU A 275 16.95 9.85 5.14
N LYS A 276 16.91 9.25 3.95
CA LYS A 276 15.74 9.29 3.05
C LYS A 276 14.48 8.66 3.68
N PHE A 277 14.63 7.67 4.57
CA PHE A 277 13.52 7.07 5.31
C PHE A 277 12.85 8.02 6.31
N HIS A 278 13.52 9.11 6.69
CA HIS A 278 12.93 10.13 7.56
C HIS A 278 12.09 11.17 6.78
N VAL A 279 11.95 11.04 5.46
CA VAL A 279 11.32 12.06 4.61
C VAL A 279 10.17 11.44 3.81
N LEU A 280 8.98 12.06 3.87
CA LEU A 280 7.85 11.73 3.01
C LEU A 280 7.90 12.51 1.70
N HIS A 281 7.44 11.90 0.61
CA HIS A 281 7.37 12.50 -0.74
C HIS A 281 6.14 13.40 -0.97
N SER A 282 5.60 14.00 0.10
CA SER A 282 4.49 14.96 0.06
C SER A 282 4.53 15.87 1.27
N TYR A 283 4.07 17.11 1.08
CA TYR A 283 3.85 18.07 2.16
C TYR A 283 2.62 17.67 2.99
N TYR A 284 2.84 17.44 4.28
CA TYR A 284 1.80 17.20 5.27
C TYR A 284 1.94 18.20 6.41
N PRO A 285 1.03 19.19 6.53
CA PRO A 285 1.01 20.05 7.70
C PRO A 285 0.64 19.21 8.94
N LEU A 286 0.99 19.70 10.13
CA LEU A 286 0.78 18.96 11.38
C LEU A 286 -0.68 18.49 11.55
N GLY A 287 -1.65 19.36 11.24
CA GLY A 287 -3.08 19.05 11.33
C GLY A 287 -3.53 17.90 10.42
N SER A 288 -2.90 17.72 9.26
CA SER A 288 -3.18 16.60 8.35
C SER A 288 -2.62 15.29 8.88
N LEU A 289 -1.42 15.30 9.46
CA LEU A 289 -0.84 14.11 10.12
C LEU A 289 -1.68 13.68 11.33
N GLU A 290 -2.22 14.66 12.06
CA GLU A 290 -3.11 14.46 13.21
C GLU A 290 -4.47 13.83 12.87
N SER A 291 -4.90 13.96 11.61
CA SER A 291 -6.19 13.47 11.09
C SER A 291 -6.01 12.40 10.00
N ILE A 292 -4.83 11.79 9.95
CA ILE A 292 -4.46 10.88 8.88
C ILE A 292 -5.36 9.64 8.88
N VAL A 293 -5.96 9.36 7.72
CA VAL A 293 -6.88 8.22 7.53
C VAL A 293 -6.18 6.99 6.95
N ASN A 294 -5.15 7.20 6.13
CA ASN A 294 -4.28 6.15 5.63
C ASN A 294 -2.96 6.19 6.39
N PRO A 295 -2.72 5.29 7.35
CA PRO A 295 -1.57 5.41 8.24
C PRO A 295 -0.25 5.05 7.55
N VAL A 296 -0.26 4.21 6.52
CA VAL A 296 0.96 3.76 5.84
C VAL A 296 1.36 4.76 4.77
N GLN A 297 2.50 5.43 4.98
CA GLN A 297 3.03 6.50 4.12
C GLN A 297 4.39 6.11 3.51
N PRO A 298 4.56 6.28 2.18
CA PRO A 298 5.84 6.06 1.53
C PRO A 298 6.83 7.19 1.87
N THR A 299 8.10 6.82 1.98
CA THR A 299 9.23 7.74 2.22
C THR A 299 10.06 7.91 0.94
N LEU A 300 11.01 8.84 0.90
CA LEU A 300 11.95 8.95 -0.21
C LEU A 300 12.78 7.66 -0.38
N ALA A 301 13.09 6.95 0.70
CA ALA A 301 13.77 5.66 0.62
C ALA A 301 12.90 4.58 -0.06
N THR A 302 11.58 4.76 -0.08
CA THR A 302 10.65 3.84 -0.76
C THR A 302 10.81 3.87 -2.28
N GLU A 303 11.19 5.02 -2.85
CA GLU A 303 11.35 5.16 -4.30
C GLU A 303 12.53 4.34 -4.82
N ASP A 304 13.68 4.46 -4.14
CA ASP A 304 14.92 3.76 -4.51
C ASP A 304 14.87 2.26 -4.26
N ASN A 305 14.05 1.81 -3.30
CA ASN A 305 14.05 0.42 -2.81
C ASN A 305 12.74 -0.34 -3.10
N GLY A 306 11.73 0.37 -3.62
CA GLY A 306 10.45 -0.18 -4.05
C GLY A 306 9.30 -0.07 -3.02
N ALA A 307 8.11 0.30 -3.50
CA ALA A 307 6.90 0.43 -2.69
C ALA A 307 6.53 -0.80 -1.83
N GLY A 308 6.10 -0.51 -0.61
CA GLY A 308 5.87 -1.48 0.47
C GLY A 308 7.08 -1.65 1.39
N SER A 309 8.28 -1.33 0.91
CA SER A 309 9.49 -1.25 1.74
C SER A 309 9.71 0.19 2.20
N PHE A 310 10.37 0.38 3.34
CA PHE A 310 10.72 1.73 3.83
C PHE A 310 9.52 2.67 4.01
N THR A 311 8.35 2.14 4.36
CA THR A 311 7.14 2.92 4.67
C THR A 311 7.06 3.27 6.15
N LEU A 312 6.51 4.43 6.50
CA LEU A 312 6.19 4.83 7.87
C LEU A 312 4.71 4.54 8.18
N ASN A 313 4.42 4.14 9.42
CA ASN A 313 3.06 4.01 9.92
C ASN A 313 2.76 5.18 10.86
N ILE A 314 1.94 6.12 10.41
CA ILE A 314 1.61 7.36 11.11
C ILE A 314 0.21 7.23 11.70
N SER A 315 0.10 7.52 12.99
CA SER A 315 -1.15 7.43 13.74
C SER A 315 -1.23 8.53 14.79
N ARG A 316 -2.39 8.65 15.44
CA ARG A 316 -2.57 9.55 16.59
C ARG A 316 -2.56 8.74 17.88
N VAL A 317 -1.62 9.04 18.78
CA VAL A 317 -1.52 8.41 20.10
C VAL A 317 -1.44 9.51 21.15
N ASN A 318 -2.31 9.45 22.16
CA ASN A 318 -2.37 10.42 23.27
C ASN A 318 -2.45 11.89 22.82
N GLY A 319 -3.15 12.15 21.72
CA GLY A 319 -3.33 13.50 21.19
C GLY A 319 -2.20 14.02 20.30
N SER A 320 -1.07 13.30 20.20
CA SER A 320 0.08 13.64 19.34
C SER A 320 0.24 12.67 18.17
N VAL A 321 0.98 13.09 17.14
CA VAL A 321 1.35 12.26 15.99
C VAL A 321 2.42 11.25 16.43
N ALA A 322 2.13 9.97 16.24
CA ALA A 322 3.04 8.86 16.49
C ALA A 322 3.45 8.20 15.18
N ILE A 323 4.72 7.87 15.07
CA ILE A 323 5.34 7.26 13.89
C ILE A 323 5.92 5.92 14.33
N ASP A 324 5.31 4.85 13.83
CA ASP A 324 5.75 3.48 14.04
C ASP A 324 6.50 2.95 12.82
N THR A 325 7.67 2.37 13.08
CA THR A 325 8.54 1.75 12.07
C THR A 325 8.48 0.22 12.12
N GLY A 326 7.81 -0.35 13.13
CA GLY A 326 7.85 -1.76 13.51
C GLY A 326 9.04 -2.13 14.39
N ILE A 327 10.04 -1.24 14.54
CA ILE A 327 11.18 -1.40 15.46
C ILE A 327 11.08 -0.38 16.60
N VAL A 328 10.80 0.86 16.25
CA VAL A 328 10.64 1.97 17.18
C VAL A 328 9.32 2.68 16.92
N GLN A 329 8.73 3.16 18.01
CA GLN A 329 7.62 4.11 17.99
C GLN A 329 8.14 5.47 18.46
N ALA A 330 8.14 6.44 17.54
CA ALA A 330 8.50 7.83 17.79
C ALA A 330 7.23 8.69 17.91
N SER A 331 7.37 9.87 18.51
CA SER A 331 6.33 10.89 18.58
C SER A 331 6.87 12.21 18.06
N VAL A 332 6.03 12.99 17.39
CA VAL A 332 6.38 14.37 17.04
C VAL A 332 6.49 15.19 18.32
N THR A 333 7.64 15.85 18.50
CA THR A 333 7.98 16.64 19.70
C THR A 333 7.76 18.13 19.47
N GLN A 334 8.06 18.63 18.27
CA GLN A 334 7.95 20.03 17.91
C GLN A 334 7.84 20.25 16.40
N THR A 335 7.29 21.39 16.00
CA THR A 335 7.33 21.87 14.62
C THR A 335 8.52 22.81 14.44
N VAL A 336 9.47 22.43 13.59
CA VAL A 336 10.64 23.25 13.26
C VAL A 336 10.30 24.21 12.11
N PHE A 337 9.61 23.70 11.11
CA PHE A 337 9.14 24.46 9.96
C PHE A 337 7.85 23.83 9.44
N ASP A 338 6.85 24.64 9.09
CA ASP A 338 5.61 24.12 8.47
C ASP A 338 5.04 25.20 7.55
N GLN A 339 5.54 25.21 6.32
CA GLN A 339 5.01 26.05 5.25
C GLN A 339 5.11 25.29 3.95
N ASN A 340 3.95 25.09 3.30
CA ASN A 340 3.86 24.48 1.98
C ASN A 340 4.95 25.06 1.03
N PRO A 341 5.88 24.25 0.47
CA PRO A 341 5.80 22.80 0.26
C PRO A 341 6.63 21.99 1.26
N VAL A 342 7.17 22.58 2.32
CA VAL A 342 8.06 21.89 3.26
C VAL A 342 7.47 21.89 4.66
N ALA A 343 7.43 20.71 5.27
CA ALA A 343 7.22 20.56 6.70
C ALA A 343 8.43 19.84 7.32
N ILE A 344 8.88 20.31 8.47
CA ILE A 344 9.98 19.74 9.26
C ILE A 344 9.48 19.62 10.70
N PHE A 345 9.38 18.39 11.18
CA PHE A 345 8.95 18.06 12.52
C PHE A 345 10.08 17.36 13.28
N GLY A 346 10.31 17.79 14.52
CA GLY A 346 11.17 17.07 15.45
C GLY A 346 10.51 15.78 15.92
N VAL A 347 11.26 14.69 16.04
CA VAL A 347 10.76 13.41 16.57
C VAL A 347 11.61 12.88 17.71
N SER A 348 10.96 12.16 18.63
CA SER A 348 11.57 11.66 19.88
C SER A 348 12.50 10.46 19.73
N LYS A 349 12.53 9.80 18.56
CA LYS A 349 13.41 8.66 18.29
C LYS A 349 13.93 8.71 16.85
N VAL A 350 15.14 8.21 16.63
CA VAL A 350 15.65 7.94 15.29
C VAL A 350 14.78 6.86 14.65
N LEU A 351 14.21 7.13 13.48
CA LEU A 351 13.37 6.18 12.75
C LEU A 351 14.27 5.11 12.12
N LEU A 352 14.03 3.84 12.47
CA LEU A 352 14.85 2.72 12.04
C LEU A 352 14.11 1.86 11.01
N PRO A 353 14.54 1.84 9.73
CA PRO A 353 13.96 0.95 8.74
C PRO A 353 14.13 -0.51 9.14
N ARG A 354 13.03 -1.27 9.13
CA ARG A 354 13.03 -2.71 9.40
C ARG A 354 13.89 -3.50 8.41
N GLU A 355 14.05 -2.99 7.20
CA GLU A 355 14.83 -3.62 6.14
C GLU A 355 16.33 -3.59 6.45
N ILE A 356 16.79 -2.63 7.26
CA ILE A 356 18.21 -2.47 7.64
C ILE A 356 18.46 -2.99 9.06
N PHE A 357 17.52 -2.75 9.98
CA PHE A 357 17.70 -3.01 11.41
C PHE A 357 16.82 -4.14 11.96
N GLY A 358 16.04 -4.81 11.10
CA GLY A 358 15.17 -5.92 11.48
C GLY A 358 15.97 -7.18 11.83
N LYS A 359 15.32 -8.09 12.54
CA LYS A 359 15.93 -9.33 13.03
C LYS A 359 16.45 -10.26 11.90
N ASP A 360 15.95 -10.07 10.69
CA ASP A 360 16.32 -10.83 9.48
C ASP A 360 17.42 -10.14 8.63
N SER A 361 17.88 -8.93 9.01
CA SER A 361 18.91 -8.18 8.26
C SER A 361 20.33 -8.76 8.39
N ALA A 362 20.53 -9.82 9.17
CA ALA A 362 21.81 -10.51 9.36
C ALA A 362 22.16 -11.51 8.22
N GLY A 363 21.74 -11.23 6.98
CA GLY A 363 21.82 -12.18 5.87
C GLY A 363 22.08 -11.57 4.49
N VAL A 364 22.76 -10.43 4.38
CA VAL A 364 23.27 -9.94 3.08
C VAL A 364 24.74 -9.56 3.23
N THR A 365 25.59 -10.57 3.34
CA THR A 365 27.01 -10.45 2.97
C THR A 365 27.29 -11.46 1.88
N SER A 366 27.49 -10.96 0.67
CA SER A 366 28.14 -11.69 -0.42
C SER A 366 29.59 -11.97 -0.01
N LYS A 367 29.87 -13.22 0.37
CA LYS A 367 31.26 -13.69 0.50
C LYS A 367 31.62 -14.50 -0.76
N PRO A 368 32.72 -14.19 -1.46
CA PRO A 368 33.23 -15.03 -2.54
C PRO A 368 33.86 -16.31 -1.97
N GLY A 369 33.69 -17.44 -2.67
CA GLY A 369 34.13 -18.79 -2.30
C GLY A 369 35.64 -18.91 -2.01
N ASN A 370 36.17 -20.01 -1.44
CA ASN A 370 35.95 -21.42 -1.77
C ASN A 370 36.58 -22.33 -0.67
N ALA A 371 36.32 -23.64 -0.75
CA ALA A 371 37.09 -24.78 -0.22
C ALA A 371 36.85 -25.30 1.22
N VAL A 372 36.06 -26.39 1.29
CA VAL A 372 36.30 -27.72 1.90
C VAL A 372 37.11 -27.80 3.21
N VAL A 373 36.49 -28.37 4.26
CA VAL A 373 36.87 -29.63 4.95
C VAL A 373 36.02 -29.77 6.24
N GLY A 374 35.29 -30.90 6.34
CA GLY A 374 35.29 -31.75 7.52
C GLY A 374 34.44 -31.41 8.76
N THR A 375 33.44 -32.28 8.96
CA THR A 375 33.18 -33.07 10.19
C THR A 375 31.99 -32.66 11.09
N THR A 376 31.06 -33.63 11.19
CA THR A 376 30.18 -34.01 12.32
C THR A 376 28.94 -33.19 12.70
N VAL A 377 27.82 -33.70 12.19
CA VAL A 377 26.47 -33.93 12.76
C VAL A 377 26.36 -33.94 14.30
N GLN A 378 25.44 -33.16 14.88
CA GLN A 378 24.40 -33.64 15.84
C GLN A 378 23.18 -32.67 15.95
N PRO A 379 21.92 -33.17 16.10
CA PRO A 379 20.66 -32.38 16.00
C PRO A 379 20.18 -31.74 17.33
N PRO A 380 19.14 -30.86 17.29
CA PRO A 380 18.66 -30.08 18.43
C PRO A 380 17.74 -30.88 19.35
N GLU A 381 17.88 -30.69 20.67
CA GLU A 381 16.90 -31.14 21.65
C GLU A 381 15.76 -30.13 21.85
N THR A 382 14.59 -30.71 22.06
CA THR A 382 13.24 -30.16 22.12
C THR A 382 12.93 -29.32 23.36
N SER A 383 11.95 -28.41 23.19
CA SER A 383 11.30 -27.50 24.15
C SER A 383 10.74 -28.19 25.44
N PRO A 384 10.29 -27.44 26.48
CA PRO A 384 8.99 -26.75 26.44
C PRO A 384 8.89 -25.39 27.20
N SER A 385 7.81 -24.65 26.91
CA SER A 385 7.26 -23.49 27.66
C SER A 385 6.24 -23.96 28.73
N PRO A 386 5.47 -23.05 29.37
CA PRO A 386 5.81 -22.24 30.54
C PRO A 386 4.98 -22.63 31.79
N GLU A 387 5.51 -22.35 32.99
CA GLU A 387 4.75 -22.49 34.24
C GLU A 387 3.88 -21.28 34.54
N ASN A 388 2.70 -21.58 35.07
CA ASN A 388 1.60 -20.70 35.42
C ASN A 388 1.39 -20.83 36.94
N SER A 389 1.23 -19.72 37.69
CA SER A 389 0.42 -19.58 38.91
C SER A 389 0.59 -18.18 39.54
N ALA A 390 -0.51 -17.41 39.63
CA ALA A 390 -1.27 -17.07 40.84
C ALA A 390 -0.70 -15.86 41.60
N GLY A 391 -1.43 -14.84 42.07
CA GLY A 391 -2.84 -14.49 42.09
C GLY A 391 -2.99 -13.37 43.13
N PHE A 392 -3.74 -12.30 42.87
CA PHE A 392 -4.21 -11.40 43.93
C PHE A 392 -5.48 -10.66 43.51
N SER A 393 -6.44 -10.66 44.42
CA SER A 393 -7.82 -10.21 44.34
C SER A 393 -8.03 -8.78 44.85
N GLY A 394 -8.96 -8.01 44.23
CA GLY A 394 -9.55 -6.78 44.80
C GLY A 394 -10.38 -5.98 43.78
N PRO A 395 -11.46 -5.27 44.18
CA PRO A 395 -12.76 -5.40 43.49
C PRO A 395 -13.26 -4.19 42.67
N ALA A 396 -14.43 -4.42 42.06
CA ALA A 396 -15.16 -3.64 41.06
C ALA A 396 -15.60 -2.22 41.46
N SER A 397 -15.68 -1.35 40.44
CA SER A 397 -16.45 -0.10 40.47
C SER A 397 -17.42 -0.05 39.28
N HIS A 398 -18.70 -0.24 39.62
CA HIS A 398 -19.89 0.13 38.85
C HIS A 398 -19.85 1.61 38.45
N LEU A 399 -20.16 1.93 37.19
CA LEU A 399 -20.91 3.14 36.83
C LEU A 399 -21.87 2.84 35.68
N SER A 400 -23.14 3.15 35.95
CA SER A 400 -24.35 2.84 35.20
C SER A 400 -24.56 3.79 34.01
N SER A 401 -25.24 3.29 32.96
CA SER A 401 -25.83 4.12 31.89
C SER A 401 -27.35 4.29 32.09
N PRO A 402 -27.97 5.44 31.75
CA PRO A 402 -29.42 5.63 31.83
C PRO A 402 -30.19 5.07 30.61
N PRO A 403 -31.54 4.98 30.70
CA PRO A 403 -32.33 3.98 29.98
C PRO A 403 -33.08 4.49 28.74
N GLY A 404 -33.43 3.54 27.87
CA GLY A 404 -34.72 3.50 27.16
C GLY A 404 -34.72 3.85 25.67
N PHE A 405 -34.83 2.84 24.81
CA PHE A 405 -36.00 2.66 23.92
C PHE A 405 -36.00 1.19 23.47
N ARG A 406 -36.95 0.44 24.04
CA ARG A 406 -37.23 -0.97 23.76
C ARG A 406 -38.30 -1.00 22.68
N GLU A 407 -37.97 -1.53 21.51
CA GLU A 407 -38.97 -2.07 20.60
C GLU A 407 -38.59 -3.52 20.28
N GLU A 408 -39.44 -4.42 20.77
CA GLU A 408 -39.32 -5.85 20.71
C GLU A 408 -39.98 -6.33 19.42
N ILE A 409 -39.21 -6.88 18.49
CA ILE A 409 -39.76 -7.73 17.43
C ILE A 409 -38.95 -9.02 17.37
N THR A 410 -39.60 -10.06 17.88
CA THR A 410 -39.26 -11.48 17.78
C THR A 410 -38.93 -11.90 16.34
N SER A 411 -37.83 -12.62 16.14
CA SER A 411 -37.66 -13.46 14.94
C SER A 411 -37.03 -14.81 15.27
N LYS A 412 -37.63 -15.83 14.68
CA LYS A 412 -37.49 -17.26 14.95
C LYS A 412 -36.09 -17.78 14.61
N GLY A 413 -35.53 -18.58 15.51
CA GLY A 413 -34.37 -19.41 15.25
C GLY A 413 -34.68 -20.48 14.20
N GLY A 414 -34.08 -20.33 13.02
CA GLY A 414 -34.07 -21.33 11.95
C GLY A 414 -32.71 -22.01 11.86
N ARG A 415 -32.66 -23.30 12.21
CA ARG A 415 -31.52 -24.20 11.98
C ARG A 415 -31.25 -24.34 10.47
N TYR A 416 -30.20 -23.71 9.96
CA TYR A 416 -29.63 -24.02 8.65
C TYR A 416 -28.11 -24.18 8.76
N ARG A 417 -27.70 -25.25 9.44
CA ARG A 417 -26.30 -25.72 9.46
C ARG A 417 -26.26 -27.22 9.24
N MET A 418 -26.85 -27.70 8.14
CA MET A 418 -26.68 -29.09 7.69
C MET A 418 -27.23 -29.32 6.26
N GLN A 419 -26.88 -28.49 5.28
CA GLN A 419 -27.30 -28.76 3.89
C GLN A 419 -26.26 -28.42 2.82
N SER A 420 -25.17 -27.73 3.16
CA SER A 420 -24.10 -27.41 2.20
C SER A 420 -23.16 -28.60 1.92
N CYS A 421 -23.01 -29.54 2.85
CA CYS A 421 -22.04 -30.65 2.68
C CYS A 421 -22.53 -31.79 1.76
N ILE A 422 -23.83 -31.87 1.45
CA ILE A 422 -24.37 -32.98 0.63
C ILE A 422 -24.35 -32.63 -0.87
N VAL A 423 -24.38 -31.35 -1.24
CA VAL A 423 -24.39 -30.92 -2.65
C VAL A 423 -22.98 -30.98 -3.27
N THR A 424 -21.92 -30.80 -2.48
CA THR A 424 -20.54 -30.81 -2.98
C THR A 424 -20.02 -32.22 -3.30
N VAL A 425 -20.65 -33.28 -2.77
CA VAL A 425 -20.22 -34.67 -3.01
C VAL A 425 -20.83 -35.25 -4.31
N CYS A 426 -21.99 -34.76 -4.75
CA CYS A 426 -22.62 -35.25 -5.98
C CYS A 426 -21.99 -34.70 -7.27
N CYS A 427 -21.31 -33.55 -7.25
CA CYS A 427 -20.72 -32.97 -8.47
C CYS A 427 -19.38 -33.61 -8.87
N ILE A 428 -18.72 -34.34 -7.97
CA ILE A 428 -17.45 -35.02 -8.28
C ILE A 428 -17.72 -36.37 -8.98
N GLY A 429 -18.89 -36.99 -8.77
CA GLY A 429 -19.27 -38.24 -9.43
C GLY A 429 -19.69 -38.09 -10.90
N LEU A 430 -20.07 -36.89 -11.34
CA LEU A 430 -20.59 -36.64 -12.71
C LEU A 430 -19.51 -36.22 -13.72
N VAL A 431 -18.27 -35.96 -13.28
CA VAL A 431 -17.14 -35.61 -14.17
C VAL A 431 -16.31 -36.83 -14.60
N LEU A 432 -16.63 -38.04 -14.10
CA LEU A 432 -15.96 -39.29 -14.47
C LEU A 432 -16.77 -40.18 -15.43
N VAL A 433 -17.88 -39.71 -16.01
CA VAL A 433 -18.71 -40.48 -16.96
C VAL A 433 -19.11 -39.67 -18.21
N VAL A 434 -18.17 -38.91 -18.79
CA VAL A 434 -18.25 -38.47 -20.21
C VAL A 434 -16.90 -38.64 -20.87
#